data_AF-A0A2V6MIG6-F1
#
_entry.id   AF-A0A2V6MIG6-F1
#
_cell.length_a   1.000
_cell.length_b   1.000
_cell.length_c   1.000
_cell.angle_alpha   90.00
_cell.angle_beta   90.00
_cell.angle_gamma   90.00
#
_symmetry.space_group_name_H-M   'P 1'
#
loop_
_entity.id
_entity.type
_entity.pdbx_description
1 polymer ?
#
loop_
_entity_poly.entity_id
_entity_poly.type
_entity_poly.pdbx_seq_one_letter_code
_entity_poly.pdbx_strand_id
1 'polypeptide(L)'
;TVLAGYPDNGDAFLLVDYPGYGKNAGYATIDSSRAGAEAALRALIERLHLPEEQLALCTIGHSLGAAVALDFAARHRVQRILAIAPFTTLREEAATVVGHPLSRLLIENYDNRETLAEIGKRNPGARIAIFHGVNDGVIPFELGRKLAQEFPAVEFFPINGAGHVSVLTRAHDKIIDWMNRSEN
;
A
#
# COMPACT_ATOMS: atom_id res chain seq x y z
N THR A 1 4.33 4.01 16.27
CA THR A 1 3.70 4.01 14.91
C THR A 1 4.79 3.62 13.91
N VAL A 2 4.45 3.31 12.64
CA VAL A 2 5.48 2.99 11.63
C VAL A 2 6.44 4.16 11.32
N LEU A 3 6.04 5.38 11.69
CA LEU A 3 6.81 6.61 11.51
C LEU A 3 7.59 7.03 12.76
N ALA A 4 7.60 6.22 13.82
CA ALA A 4 8.27 6.58 15.06
C ALA A 4 9.79 6.60 14.85
N GLY A 5 10.48 7.71 15.14
CA GLY A 5 11.92 7.78 14.88
C GLY A 5 12.29 7.85 13.39
N TYR A 6 11.33 8.21 12.52
CA TYR A 6 11.65 8.59 11.15
C TYR A 6 12.62 9.78 11.15
N PRO A 7 13.70 9.76 10.35
CA PRO A 7 14.72 10.81 10.38
C PRO A 7 14.17 12.16 9.90
N ASP A 8 14.74 13.25 10.40
CA ASP A 8 14.50 14.59 9.86
C ASP A 8 15.34 14.78 8.59
N ASN A 9 14.76 14.40 7.46
CA ASN A 9 15.39 14.40 6.13
C ASN A 9 14.65 15.30 5.12
N GLY A 10 13.65 16.07 5.57
CA GLY A 10 12.81 16.91 4.72
C GLY A 10 11.55 16.23 4.15
N ASP A 11 11.30 14.95 4.47
CA ASP A 11 10.06 14.27 4.06
C ASP A 11 8.84 14.74 4.87
N ALA A 12 7.68 14.72 4.21
CA ALA A 12 6.40 15.07 4.82
C ALA A 12 5.40 13.92 4.69
N PHE A 13 4.51 13.79 5.67
CA PHE A 13 3.51 12.72 5.72
C PHE A 13 2.10 13.28 5.61
N LEU A 14 1.38 12.85 4.58
CA LEU A 14 -0.05 13.08 4.42
C LEU A 14 -0.81 11.81 4.84
N LEU A 15 -1.50 11.88 5.97
CA LEU A 15 -2.33 10.78 6.48
C LEU A 15 -3.79 11.06 6.12
N VAL A 16 -4.45 10.09 5.49
CA VAL A 16 -5.80 10.24 4.94
C VAL A 16 -6.73 9.21 5.59
N ASP A 17 -7.82 9.68 6.19
CA ASP A 17 -8.90 8.81 6.66
C ASP A 17 -9.78 8.40 5.47
N TYR A 18 -10.00 7.10 5.29
CA TYR A 18 -10.93 6.59 4.27
C TYR A 18 -12.39 6.89 4.64
N PRO A 19 -13.29 7.06 3.67
CA PRO A 19 -14.73 7.16 3.94
C PRO A 19 -15.23 6.02 4.83
N GLY A 20 -15.98 6.34 5.88
CA GLY A 20 -16.45 5.37 6.88
C GLY A 20 -15.46 5.03 8.01
N TYR A 21 -14.25 5.58 7.98
CA TYR A 21 -13.27 5.46 9.06
C TYR A 21 -13.12 6.78 9.82
N GLY A 22 -12.84 6.68 11.13
CA GLY A 22 -12.61 7.86 11.98
C GLY A 22 -13.84 8.77 12.00
N LYS A 23 -13.65 10.04 11.64
CA LYS A 23 -14.73 11.03 11.51
C LYS A 23 -15.22 11.20 10.07
N ASN A 24 -14.67 10.44 9.13
CA ASN A 24 -15.04 10.51 7.72
C ASN A 24 -16.31 9.69 7.48
N ALA A 25 -17.39 10.36 7.06
CA ALA A 25 -18.67 9.71 6.82
C ALA A 25 -18.67 8.86 5.53
N GLY A 26 -19.69 8.02 5.36
CA GLY A 26 -19.86 7.19 4.15
C GLY A 26 -19.26 5.79 4.29
N TYR A 27 -18.92 5.19 3.16
CA TYR A 27 -18.41 3.82 3.08
C TYR A 27 -17.18 3.77 2.17
N ALA A 28 -16.13 3.08 2.58
CA ALA A 28 -14.89 2.89 1.82
C ALA A 28 -15.09 1.92 0.64
N THR A 29 -15.83 2.35 -0.38
CA THR A 29 -15.75 1.73 -1.72
C THR A 29 -14.44 2.08 -2.40
N ILE A 30 -14.07 1.35 -3.46
CA ILE A 30 -12.88 1.68 -4.24
C ILE A 30 -12.99 3.13 -4.77
N ASP A 31 -14.12 3.49 -5.37
CA ASP A 31 -14.31 4.82 -5.97
C ASP A 31 -14.31 5.95 -4.94
N SER A 32 -14.91 5.74 -3.77
CA SER A 32 -14.89 6.75 -2.70
C SER A 32 -13.50 6.92 -2.09
N SER A 33 -12.74 5.83 -1.96
CA SER A 33 -11.35 5.85 -1.47
C SER A 33 -10.45 6.58 -2.46
N ARG A 34 -10.64 6.34 -3.77
CA ARG A 34 -9.97 7.09 -4.85
C ARG A 34 -10.30 8.58 -4.77
N ALA A 35 -11.57 8.93 -4.72
CA ALA A 35 -12.01 10.33 -4.63
C ALA A 35 -11.42 11.04 -3.40
N GLY A 36 -11.33 10.34 -2.26
CA GLY A 36 -10.67 10.84 -1.06
C GLY A 36 -9.18 11.10 -1.25
N ALA A 37 -8.45 10.16 -1.86
CA ALA A 37 -7.02 10.32 -2.16
C ALA A 37 -6.74 11.49 -3.12
N GLU A 38 -7.54 11.62 -4.18
CA GLU A 38 -7.46 12.73 -5.15
C GLU A 38 -7.73 14.08 -4.48
N ALA A 39 -8.74 14.15 -3.60
CA ALA A 39 -9.04 15.36 -2.84
C ALA A 39 -7.89 15.73 -1.89
N ALA A 40 -7.26 14.74 -1.25
CA ALA A 40 -6.11 14.96 -0.37
C ALA A 40 -4.88 15.46 -1.15
N LEU A 41 -4.58 14.87 -2.31
CA LEU A 41 -3.48 15.31 -3.17
C LEU A 41 -3.68 16.75 -3.66
N ARG A 42 -4.89 17.09 -4.13
CA ARG A 42 -5.23 18.46 -4.54
C ARG A 42 -5.06 19.45 -3.39
N ALA A 43 -5.53 19.13 -2.18
CA ALA A 43 -5.36 19.99 -1.02
C ALA A 43 -3.88 20.18 -0.65
N LEU A 44 -3.04 19.15 -0.84
CA LEU A 44 -1.59 19.24 -0.65
C LEU A 44 -0.94 20.18 -1.67
N ILE A 45 -1.26 20.01 -2.96
CA ILE A 45 -0.80 20.86 -4.07
C ILE A 45 -1.16 22.33 -3.81
N GLU A 46 -2.41 22.60 -3.44
CA GLU A 46 -2.90 23.94 -3.12
C GLU A 46 -2.15 24.55 -1.92
N ARG A 47 -1.90 23.74 -0.88
CA ARG A 47 -1.20 24.17 0.33
C ARG A 47 0.29 24.45 0.10
N LEU A 48 0.94 23.68 -0.76
CA LEU A 48 2.36 23.83 -1.06
C LEU A 48 2.64 24.85 -2.17
N HIS A 49 1.62 25.23 -2.95
CA HIS A 49 1.77 26.04 -4.16
C HIS A 49 2.76 25.42 -5.16
N LEU A 50 2.81 24.09 -5.21
CA LEU A 50 3.66 23.32 -6.11
C LEU A 50 2.80 22.45 -7.02
N PRO A 51 3.08 22.41 -8.33
CA PRO A 51 2.39 21.48 -9.23
C PRO A 51 2.78 20.03 -8.90
N GLU A 52 1.89 19.08 -9.23
CA GLU A 52 2.07 17.66 -8.89
C GLU A 52 3.40 17.10 -9.40
N GLU A 53 3.84 17.52 -10.58
CA GLU A 53 5.07 17.04 -11.22
C GLU A 53 6.35 17.43 -10.47
N GLN A 54 6.26 18.41 -9.56
CA GLN A 54 7.36 18.79 -8.68
C GLN A 54 7.34 18.05 -7.33
N LEU A 55 6.30 17.26 -7.07
CA LEU A 55 6.19 16.47 -5.84
C LEU A 55 6.86 15.11 -6.02
N ALA A 56 7.83 14.83 -5.15
CA ALA A 56 8.42 13.50 -5.01
C ALA A 56 7.49 12.56 -4.22
N LEU A 57 6.41 12.10 -4.86
CA LEU A 57 5.39 11.30 -4.18
C LEU A 57 5.88 9.88 -3.88
N CYS A 58 5.58 9.41 -2.67
CA CYS A 58 5.75 8.01 -2.24
C CYS A 58 4.47 7.53 -1.56
N THR A 59 4.17 6.23 -1.63
CA THR A 59 3.00 5.64 -0.96
C THR A 59 3.41 4.56 0.02
N ILE A 60 2.68 4.49 1.13
CA ILE A 60 2.81 3.45 2.15
C ILE A 60 1.42 3.01 2.58
N GLY A 61 1.21 1.71 2.72
CA GLY A 61 -0.07 1.17 3.17
C GLY A 61 0.06 -0.19 3.83
N HIS A 62 -0.84 -0.48 4.77
CA HIS A 62 -0.94 -1.77 5.45
C HIS A 62 -2.28 -2.43 5.17
N SER A 63 -2.27 -3.72 4.81
CA SER A 63 -3.48 -4.52 4.53
C SER A 63 -4.34 -3.86 3.44
N LEU A 64 -5.59 -3.48 3.73
CA LEU A 64 -6.42 -2.68 2.81
C LEU A 64 -5.74 -1.39 2.35
N GLY A 65 -5.02 -0.72 3.25
CA GLY A 65 -4.26 0.48 2.90
C GLY A 65 -3.16 0.21 1.88
N ALA A 66 -2.60 -1.01 1.84
CA ALA A 66 -1.63 -1.40 0.81
C ALA A 66 -2.30 -1.46 -0.58
N ALA A 67 -3.54 -1.97 -0.64
CA ALA A 67 -4.31 -1.97 -1.88
C ALA A 67 -4.63 -0.54 -2.34
N VAL A 68 -5.03 0.35 -1.42
CA VAL A 68 -5.26 1.77 -1.74
C VAL A 68 -3.97 2.46 -2.19
N ALA A 69 -2.84 2.19 -1.55
CA ALA A 69 -1.53 2.75 -1.90
C ALA A 69 -1.07 2.31 -3.30
N LEU A 70 -1.27 1.04 -3.65
CA LEU A 70 -1.01 0.51 -4.99
C LEU A 70 -1.97 1.13 -6.02
N ASP A 71 -3.25 1.19 -5.68
CA ASP A 71 -4.30 1.75 -6.53
C ASP A 71 -3.99 3.22 -6.89
N PHE A 72 -3.58 4.04 -5.91
CA PHE A 72 -3.11 5.41 -6.14
C PHE A 72 -1.85 5.45 -7.01
N ALA A 73 -0.86 4.59 -6.73
CA ALA A 73 0.38 4.51 -7.50
C ALA A 73 0.17 4.07 -8.96
N ALA A 74 -0.91 3.35 -9.25
CA ALA A 74 -1.28 3.01 -10.61
C ALA A 74 -1.82 4.21 -11.40
N ARG A 75 -2.22 5.30 -10.73
CA ARG A 75 -2.76 6.53 -11.36
C ARG A 75 -1.78 7.69 -11.40
N HIS A 76 -0.98 7.84 -10.35
CA HIS A 76 -0.03 8.94 -10.19
C HIS A 76 1.41 8.46 -10.33
N ARG A 77 2.31 9.36 -10.71
CA ARG A 77 3.75 9.05 -10.69
C ARG A 77 4.26 9.11 -9.26
N VAL A 78 4.65 7.95 -8.75
CA VAL A 78 5.26 7.79 -7.43
C VAL A 78 6.67 7.19 -7.58
N GLN A 79 7.60 7.59 -6.71
CA GLN A 79 8.97 7.09 -6.72
C GLN A 79 9.09 5.75 -5.98
N ARG A 80 8.45 5.66 -4.81
CA ARG A 80 8.50 4.50 -3.92
C ARG A 80 7.11 4.08 -3.47
N ILE A 81 6.87 2.77 -3.47
CA ILE A 81 5.61 2.15 -3.07
C ILE A 81 5.91 1.07 -2.03
N LEU A 82 5.43 1.27 -0.82
CA LEU A 82 5.60 0.34 0.29
C LEU A 82 4.26 -0.33 0.66
N ALA A 83 4.12 -1.60 0.31
CA ALA A 83 2.93 -2.40 0.58
C ALA A 83 3.20 -3.38 1.73
N ILE A 84 2.52 -3.22 2.87
CA ILE A 84 2.73 -4.04 4.06
C ILE A 84 1.55 -4.99 4.24
N ALA A 85 1.83 -6.30 4.34
CA ALA A 85 0.85 -7.37 4.35
C ALA A 85 -0.21 -7.26 3.25
N PRO A 86 0.17 -7.07 1.97
CA PRO A 86 -0.79 -7.02 0.88
C PRO A 86 -1.39 -8.40 0.60
N PHE A 87 -2.53 -8.40 -0.08
CA PHE A 87 -3.15 -9.57 -0.66
C PHE A 87 -3.11 -9.50 -2.19
N THR A 88 -3.34 -10.62 -2.86
CA THR A 88 -3.39 -10.69 -4.32
C THR A 88 -4.66 -10.05 -4.87
N THR A 89 -5.82 -10.57 -4.48
CA THR A 89 -7.12 -9.94 -4.66
C THR A 89 -7.89 -9.99 -3.35
N LEU A 90 -8.76 -9.01 -3.11
CA LEU A 90 -9.57 -9.00 -1.89
C LEU A 90 -10.48 -10.23 -1.82
N ARG A 91 -10.91 -10.74 -2.98
CA ARG A 91 -11.71 -11.96 -3.10
C ARG A 91 -10.91 -13.23 -2.77
N GLU A 92 -9.65 -13.32 -3.17
CA GLU A 92 -8.78 -14.45 -2.80
C GLU A 92 -8.49 -14.45 -1.30
N GLU A 93 -8.23 -13.27 -0.73
CA GLU A 93 -8.09 -13.09 0.71
C GLU A 93 -9.35 -13.52 1.46
N ALA A 94 -10.50 -12.97 1.10
CA ALA A 94 -11.75 -13.31 1.77
C ALA A 94 -12.13 -14.79 1.60
N ALA A 95 -11.73 -15.44 0.50
CA ALA A 95 -11.93 -16.88 0.35
C ALA A 95 -11.21 -17.71 1.42
N THR A 96 -10.14 -17.19 2.03
CA THR A 96 -9.40 -17.85 3.12
C THR A 96 -10.13 -17.73 4.46
N VAL A 97 -11.00 -16.72 4.62
CA VAL A 97 -11.78 -16.47 5.83
C VAL A 97 -13.18 -17.07 5.76
N VAL A 98 -13.91 -16.81 4.67
CA VAL A 98 -15.33 -17.19 4.52
C VAL A 98 -15.57 -18.30 3.49
N GLY A 99 -14.52 -18.80 2.85
CA GLY A 99 -14.62 -19.78 1.77
C GLY A 99 -14.98 -19.17 0.41
N HIS A 100 -14.67 -19.90 -0.66
CA HIS A 100 -14.79 -19.42 -2.04
C HIS A 100 -16.22 -19.02 -2.46
N PRO A 101 -17.31 -19.71 -2.07
CA PRO A 101 -18.65 -19.30 -2.48
C PRO A 101 -19.07 -17.94 -1.90
N LEU A 102 -18.75 -17.69 -0.62
CA LEU A 102 -19.12 -16.45 0.07
C LEU A 102 -18.23 -15.27 -0.33
N SER A 103 -16.96 -15.49 -0.67
CA SER A 103 -16.10 -14.41 -1.14
C SER A 103 -16.57 -13.80 -2.46
N ARG A 104 -17.36 -14.52 -3.26
CA ARG A 104 -17.99 -13.99 -4.50
C ARG A 104 -19.02 -12.88 -4.23
N LEU A 105 -19.53 -12.77 -3.00
CA LEU A 105 -20.48 -11.73 -2.60
C LEU A 105 -19.81 -10.37 -2.35
N LEU A 106 -18.47 -10.32 -2.31
CA LEU A 106 -17.76 -9.05 -2.28
C LEU A 106 -18.01 -8.26 -3.56
N ILE A 107 -18.68 -7.11 -3.39
CA ILE A 107 -18.98 -6.14 -4.44
C ILE A 107 -17.70 -5.43 -4.86
N GLU A 108 -16.96 -4.92 -3.88
CA GLU A 108 -15.65 -4.30 -4.08
C GLU A 108 -14.56 -5.38 -4.10
N ASN A 109 -13.67 -5.33 -5.08
CA ASN A 109 -12.55 -6.25 -5.18
C ASN A 109 -11.31 -5.54 -5.70
N TYR A 110 -10.44 -5.13 -4.77
CA TYR A 110 -9.08 -4.72 -5.15
C TYR A 110 -8.35 -5.90 -5.78
N ASP A 111 -7.85 -5.71 -7.00
CA ASP A 111 -6.95 -6.65 -7.68
C ASP A 111 -5.54 -6.04 -7.72
N ASN A 112 -4.72 -6.43 -6.75
CA ASN A 112 -3.35 -5.91 -6.63
C ASN A 112 -2.42 -6.52 -7.69
N ARG A 113 -2.78 -7.66 -8.31
CA ARG A 113 -2.01 -8.18 -9.45
C ARG A 113 -2.18 -7.29 -10.66
N GLU A 114 -3.43 -7.00 -11.03
CA GLU A 114 -3.73 -6.09 -12.14
C GLU A 114 -3.11 -4.71 -11.88
N THR A 115 -3.24 -4.22 -10.65
CA THR A 115 -2.68 -2.93 -10.25
C THR A 115 -1.15 -2.89 -10.38
N LEU A 116 -0.43 -3.93 -9.94
CA LEU A 116 1.03 -4.00 -10.11
C LEU A 116 1.44 -4.10 -11.59
N ALA A 117 0.69 -4.83 -12.41
CA ALA A 117 0.93 -4.89 -13.85
C ALA A 117 0.77 -3.51 -14.50
N GLU A 118 -0.24 -2.74 -14.11
CA GLU A 118 -0.45 -1.37 -14.61
C GLU A 118 0.64 -0.42 -14.14
N ILE A 119 1.09 -0.50 -12.88
CA ILE A 119 2.23 0.28 -12.38
C ILE A 119 3.47 -0.02 -13.22
N GLY A 120 3.78 -1.29 -13.48
CA GLY A 120 4.95 -1.69 -14.27
C GLY A 120 4.92 -1.14 -15.70
N LYS A 121 3.75 -1.03 -16.32
CA LYS A 121 3.59 -0.44 -17.66
C LYS A 121 3.74 1.08 -17.65
N ARG A 122 3.09 1.76 -16.71
CA ARG A 122 2.98 3.24 -16.69
C ARG A 122 4.17 3.91 -16.02
N ASN A 123 4.77 3.26 -15.04
CA ASN A 123 5.83 3.78 -14.19
C ASN A 123 6.90 2.71 -13.88
N PRO A 124 7.62 2.20 -14.90
CA PRO A 124 8.61 1.13 -14.72
C PRO A 124 9.79 1.50 -13.82
N GLY A 125 10.00 2.79 -13.54
CA GLY A 125 11.02 3.27 -12.61
C GLY A 125 10.59 3.28 -11.14
N ALA A 126 9.31 3.01 -10.84
CA ALA A 126 8.83 2.97 -9.46
C ALA A 126 9.47 1.82 -8.69
N ARG A 127 10.00 2.12 -7.51
CA ARG A 127 10.50 1.09 -6.59
C ARG A 127 9.35 0.56 -5.74
N ILE A 128 9.20 -0.75 -5.69
CA ILE A 128 8.10 -1.39 -4.97
C ILE A 128 8.70 -2.35 -3.96
N ALA A 129 8.25 -2.25 -2.70
CA ALA A 129 8.57 -3.23 -1.68
C ALA A 129 7.31 -3.79 -1.04
N ILE A 130 7.34 -5.10 -0.79
CA ILE A 130 6.37 -5.81 0.01
C ILE A 130 7.01 -6.30 1.30
N PHE A 131 6.44 -5.91 2.43
CA PHE A 131 6.81 -6.44 3.74
C PHE A 131 5.68 -7.32 4.28
N HIS A 132 5.95 -8.58 4.58
CA HIS A 132 4.91 -9.51 5.02
C HIS A 132 5.37 -10.33 6.21
N GLY A 133 4.55 -10.39 7.26
CA GLY A 133 4.81 -11.25 8.41
C GLY A 133 4.66 -12.73 8.04
N VAL A 134 5.66 -13.56 8.32
CA VAL A 134 5.62 -14.99 8.00
C VAL A 134 4.54 -15.72 8.80
N ASN A 135 4.17 -15.20 9.97
CA ASN A 135 3.14 -15.72 10.86
C ASN A 135 1.85 -14.89 10.78
N ASP A 136 1.58 -14.26 9.64
CA ASP A 136 0.36 -13.48 9.42
C ASP A 136 -0.87 -14.41 9.41
N GLY A 137 -1.69 -14.29 10.47
CA GLY A 137 -2.92 -15.06 10.63
C GLY A 137 -4.18 -14.34 10.12
N VAL A 138 -4.03 -13.16 9.51
CA VAL A 138 -5.15 -12.40 8.90
C VAL A 138 -5.04 -12.49 7.39
N ILE A 139 -3.88 -12.08 6.83
CA ILE A 139 -3.61 -12.15 5.40
C ILE A 139 -2.52 -13.19 5.17
N PRO A 140 -2.84 -14.35 4.57
CA PRO A 140 -1.84 -15.40 4.40
C PRO A 140 -0.58 -14.89 3.70
N PHE A 141 0.58 -15.18 4.30
CA PHE A 141 1.90 -14.80 3.82
C PHE A 141 2.13 -15.16 2.34
N GLU A 142 1.53 -16.27 1.91
CA GLU A 142 1.58 -16.78 0.55
C GLU A 142 1.04 -15.79 -0.48
N LEU A 143 0.06 -14.94 -0.13
CA LEU A 143 -0.51 -13.96 -1.06
C LEU A 143 0.51 -12.88 -1.40
N GLY A 144 1.15 -12.27 -0.39
CA GLY A 144 2.23 -11.29 -0.62
C GLY A 144 3.42 -11.92 -1.33
N ARG A 145 3.80 -13.15 -0.96
CA ARG A 145 4.87 -13.89 -1.64
C ARG A 145 4.56 -14.15 -3.11
N LYS A 146 3.31 -14.51 -3.43
CA LYS A 146 2.87 -14.78 -4.80
C LYS A 146 2.95 -13.53 -5.67
N LEU A 147 2.57 -12.36 -5.15
CA LEU A 147 2.76 -11.09 -5.86
C LEU A 147 4.23 -10.85 -6.21
N ALA A 148 5.14 -10.98 -5.25
CA ALA A 148 6.57 -10.77 -5.53
C ALA A 148 7.16 -11.77 -6.54
N GLN A 149 6.64 -13.00 -6.58
CA GLN A 149 7.04 -14.00 -7.57
C GLN A 149 6.53 -13.67 -8.99
N GLU A 150 5.31 -13.14 -9.10
CA GLU A 150 4.70 -12.73 -10.37
C GLU A 150 5.29 -11.43 -10.91
N PHE A 151 5.80 -10.55 -10.03
CA PHE A 151 6.35 -9.25 -10.37
C PHE A 151 7.81 -9.12 -9.88
N PRO A 152 8.81 -9.58 -10.65
CA PRO A 152 10.21 -9.62 -10.22
C PRO A 152 10.85 -8.27 -9.87
N ALA A 153 10.24 -7.15 -10.28
CA ALA A 153 10.65 -5.80 -9.89
C ALA A 153 10.29 -5.43 -8.44
N VAL A 154 9.46 -6.24 -7.78
CA VAL A 154 9.03 -6.02 -6.39
C VAL A 154 10.04 -6.64 -5.43
N GLU A 155 10.63 -5.83 -4.56
CA GLU A 155 11.47 -6.29 -3.46
C GLU A 155 10.59 -6.94 -2.38
N PHE A 156 10.83 -8.21 -2.03
CA PHE A 156 10.04 -8.92 -1.01
C PHE A 156 10.83 -9.12 0.28
N PHE A 157 10.24 -8.68 1.39
CA PHE A 157 10.81 -8.75 2.73
C PHE A 157 9.93 -9.65 3.62
N PRO A 158 10.28 -10.95 3.75
CA PRO A 158 9.63 -11.84 4.70
C PRO A 158 10.12 -11.53 6.12
N ILE A 159 9.18 -11.29 7.04
CA ILE A 159 9.48 -10.90 8.42
C ILE A 159 9.18 -12.08 9.34
N ASN A 160 10.24 -12.82 9.68
CA ASN A 160 10.15 -13.99 10.55
C ASN A 160 9.64 -13.63 11.95
N GLY A 161 8.68 -14.41 12.46
CA GLY A 161 8.09 -14.20 13.78
C GLY A 161 7.15 -12.99 13.86
N ALA A 162 6.84 -12.33 12.74
CA ALA A 162 5.84 -11.29 12.67
C ALA A 162 4.50 -11.83 12.12
N GLY A 163 3.41 -11.35 12.69
CA GLY A 163 2.05 -11.52 12.17
C GLY A 163 1.51 -10.22 11.58
N HIS A 164 0.19 -10.17 11.36
CA HIS A 164 -0.44 -9.10 10.58
C HIS A 164 -0.11 -7.68 11.04
N VAL A 165 -0.18 -7.42 12.34
CA VAL A 165 0.08 -6.09 12.93
C VAL A 165 1.52 -5.98 13.40
N SER A 166 2.09 -7.05 13.96
CA SER A 166 3.45 -7.01 14.50
C SER A 166 4.53 -6.89 13.43
N VAL A 167 4.20 -7.07 12.14
CA VAL A 167 5.09 -6.72 11.02
C VAL A 167 5.48 -5.23 11.05
N LEU A 168 4.57 -4.33 11.44
CA LEU A 168 4.83 -2.88 11.50
C LEU A 168 5.92 -2.52 12.52
N THR A 169 6.01 -3.29 13.62
CA THR A 169 6.99 -3.05 14.68
C THR A 169 8.27 -3.86 14.46
N ARG A 170 8.15 -5.12 14.04
CA ARG A 170 9.31 -6.01 13.80
C ARG A 170 10.11 -5.65 12.55
N ALA A 171 9.46 -5.05 11.55
CA ALA A 171 10.12 -4.58 10.34
C ALA A 171 10.41 -3.08 10.36
N HIS A 172 10.14 -2.40 11.47
CA HIS A 172 10.19 -0.94 11.58
C HIS A 172 11.47 -0.32 10.99
N ASP A 173 12.63 -0.75 11.48
CA ASP A 173 13.91 -0.18 11.05
C ASP A 173 14.19 -0.49 9.57
N LYS A 174 13.83 -1.71 9.12
CA LYS A 174 13.96 -2.10 7.70
C LYS A 174 13.05 -1.28 6.78
N ILE A 175 11.86 -0.93 7.27
CA ILE A 175 10.90 -0.09 6.54
C ILE A 175 11.46 1.33 6.42
N ILE A 176 11.96 1.91 7.51
CA ILE A 176 12.61 3.23 7.50
C ILE A 176 13.83 3.23 6.59
N ASP A 177 14.71 2.25 6.72
CA ASP A 177 15.90 2.10 5.88
C ASP A 177 15.51 2.04 4.40
N TRP A 178 14.52 1.21 4.04
CA TRP A 178 14.08 1.06 2.65
C TRP A 178 13.51 2.36 2.08
N MET A 179 12.70 3.09 2.86
CA MET A 179 12.13 4.38 2.44
C MET A 179 13.20 5.45 2.19
N ASN A 180 14.37 5.33 2.83
CA ASN A 180 15.47 6.30 2.80
C ASN A 180 16.64 5.91 1.89
N ARG A 181 16.56 4.79 1.16
CA ARG A 181 17.65 4.38 0.26
C ARG A 181 17.86 5.41 -0.84
N SER A 182 19.08 5.90 -1.01
CA SER A 182 19.46 6.71 -2.16
C SER A 182 19.31 5.94 -3.47
N GLU A 183 18.97 6.65 -4.53
CA GLU A 183 19.10 6.16 -5.90
C GLU A 183 20.61 6.12 -6.21
N ASN A 184 21.16 4.92 -6.39
CA ASN A 184 22.52 4.72 -6.89
C ASN A 184 22.50 4.54 -8.41
#